data_AF-A0A917YD47-F1
#
_entry.id   AF-A0A917YD47-F1
#
_cell.length_a   1.000
_cell.length_b   1.000
_cell.length_c   1.000
_cell.angle_alpha   90.00
_cell.angle_beta   90.00
_cell.angle_gamma   90.00
#
_symmetry.space_group_name_H-M   'P 1'
#
loop_
_entity.id
_entity.type
_entity.pdbx_description
1 polymer ?
#
loop_
_entity_poly.entity_id
_entity_poly.type
_entity_poly.pdbx_seq_one_letter_code
_entity_poly.pdbx_strand_id
1 'polypeptide(L)'
;MSEYINFVGSVAVSPTLNPSEVRYLERFAATRRMSRASGPYSTIETGRLVIPDGDILDVNTPPTGQPGLSCQWVPANDGTRIEWNRRSKFRFADEWLAYIIDHFLAPDAVLAQELSNPVEGRYYAPEFADFTFDHTLNGSVDAYSEFGERWQLVVNGNAVSLQGV
;
A
#
# COMPACT_ATOMS: atom_id res chain seq x y z
N MET A 1 -0.51 23.79 11.06
CA MET A 1 -0.12 24.04 9.67
C MET A 1 -0.05 22.71 8.96
N SER A 2 -0.34 22.67 7.67
CA SER A 2 -0.37 21.41 6.93
C SER A 2 0.81 21.38 5.97
N GLU A 3 1.81 20.57 6.28
CA GLU A 3 2.97 20.34 5.42
C GLU A 3 2.56 19.65 4.11
N TYR A 4 2.91 20.27 2.98
CA TYR A 4 2.94 19.60 1.69
C TYR A 4 4.30 18.95 1.48
N ILE A 5 4.29 17.64 1.24
CA ILE A 5 5.47 16.85 0.89
C ILE A 5 5.26 16.31 -0.51
N ASN A 6 6.26 16.48 -1.36
CA ASN A 6 6.27 15.92 -2.70
C ASN A 6 7.30 14.79 -2.79
N PHE A 7 6.98 13.79 -3.60
CA PHE A 7 7.82 12.63 -3.82
C PHE A 7 8.16 12.48 -5.31
N VAL A 8 9.45 12.31 -5.63
CA VAL A 8 9.95 12.13 -7.00
C VAL A 8 10.85 10.91 -7.06
N GLY A 9 10.62 10.07 -8.06
CA GLY A 9 11.28 8.79 -8.21
C GLY A 9 10.30 7.63 -8.07
N SER A 10 10.85 6.43 -7.96
CA SER A 10 10.10 5.19 -7.90
C SER A 10 10.96 4.09 -7.32
N VAL A 11 10.32 3.05 -6.80
CA VAL A 11 11.00 1.84 -6.34
C VAL A 11 10.76 0.74 -7.36
N ALA A 12 11.83 0.15 -7.89
CA ALA A 12 11.74 -0.95 -8.84
C ALA A 12 11.28 -2.24 -8.13
N VAL A 13 10.52 -3.07 -8.84
CA VAL A 13 10.01 -4.36 -8.39
C VAL A 13 10.57 -5.48 -9.28
N SER A 14 11.07 -6.55 -8.67
CA SER A 14 11.58 -7.72 -9.39
C SER A 14 11.25 -9.02 -8.64
N PRO A 15 10.60 -10.03 -9.27
CA PRO A 15 10.01 -10.00 -10.62
C PRO A 15 8.93 -8.93 -10.78
N THR A 16 8.57 -8.58 -12.01
CA THR A 16 7.51 -7.58 -12.27
C THR A 16 6.17 -8.06 -11.74
N LEU A 17 5.38 -7.16 -11.16
CA LEU A 17 4.03 -7.47 -10.69
C LEU A 17 3.15 -7.98 -11.83
N ASN A 18 2.34 -8.99 -11.53
CA ASN A 18 1.36 -9.50 -12.46
C ASN A 18 0.09 -8.61 -12.49
N PRO A 19 -0.81 -8.79 -13.48
CA PRO A 19 -2.00 -7.94 -13.60
C PRO A 19 -2.96 -7.98 -12.41
N SER A 20 -3.01 -9.08 -11.66
CA SER A 20 -3.86 -9.23 -10.47
C SER A 20 -3.31 -8.44 -9.28
N GLU A 21 -1.99 -8.45 -9.09
CA GLU A 21 -1.30 -7.63 -8.09
C GLU A 21 -1.45 -6.14 -8.38
N VAL A 22 -1.20 -5.73 -9.63
CA VAL A 22 -1.37 -4.34 -10.07
C VAL A 22 -2.79 -3.86 -9.77
N ARG A 23 -3.80 -4.60 -10.24
CA ARG A 23 -5.21 -4.24 -10.08
C ARG A 23 -5.64 -4.15 -8.61
N TYR A 24 -5.20 -5.09 -7.77
CA TYR A 24 -5.53 -5.03 -6.35
C TYR A 24 -4.90 -3.81 -5.67
N LEU A 25 -3.60 -3.58 -5.88
CA LEU A 25 -2.89 -2.47 -5.25
C LEU A 25 -3.39 -1.10 -5.71
N GLU A 26 -3.77 -0.96 -6.98
CA GLU A 26 -4.46 0.22 -7.49
C GLU A 26 -5.76 0.50 -6.72
N ARG A 27 -6.62 -0.52 -6.54
CA ARG A 27 -7.85 -0.37 -5.75
C ARG A 27 -7.56 -0.09 -4.28
N PHE A 28 -6.54 -0.74 -3.72
CA PHE A 28 -6.14 -0.53 -2.33
C PHE A 28 -5.77 0.93 -2.09
N ALA A 29 -4.96 1.52 -2.96
CA ALA A 29 -4.58 2.94 -2.90
C ALA A 29 -5.73 3.89 -3.23
N ALA A 30 -6.69 3.46 -4.06
CA ALA A 30 -7.89 4.25 -4.37
C ALA A 30 -8.95 4.23 -3.27
N THR A 31 -8.84 3.34 -2.27
CA THR A 31 -9.80 3.19 -1.17
C THR A 31 -9.37 3.98 0.05
N ARG A 32 -10.32 4.59 0.76
CA ARG A 32 -10.05 5.11 2.10
C ARG A 32 -9.94 3.94 3.08
N ARG A 33 -8.81 3.85 3.76
CA ARG A 33 -8.49 2.76 4.68
C ARG A 33 -9.19 2.96 6.02
N MET A 34 -10.47 2.61 6.11
CA MET A 34 -11.28 2.72 7.33
C MET A 34 -11.38 1.36 8.04
N SER A 35 -11.56 1.37 9.36
CA SER A 35 -11.75 0.17 10.16
C SER A 35 -13.03 -0.55 9.73
N ARG A 36 -12.91 -1.86 9.49
CA ARG A 36 -13.98 -2.69 8.90
C ARG A 36 -14.12 -4.04 9.56
N ALA A 37 -15.34 -4.55 9.60
CA ALA A 37 -15.65 -5.93 9.98
C ALA A 37 -15.05 -6.92 8.96
N SER A 38 -15.07 -6.58 7.67
CA SER A 38 -14.45 -7.37 6.59
C SER A 38 -12.91 -7.39 6.62
N GLY A 39 -12.28 -6.67 7.55
CA GLY A 39 -10.84 -6.73 7.79
C GLY A 39 -9.99 -5.79 6.94
N PRO A 40 -8.66 -5.86 7.09
CA PRO A 40 -7.73 -4.83 6.62
C PRO A 40 -7.53 -4.82 5.11
N TYR A 41 -7.87 -5.89 4.40
CA TYR A 41 -7.61 -6.03 2.95
C TYR A 41 -8.80 -5.67 2.06
N SER A 42 -9.93 -5.29 2.66
CA SER A 42 -11.12 -4.90 1.91
C SER A 42 -10.87 -3.65 1.05
N THR A 43 -11.28 -3.73 -0.22
CA THR A 43 -11.28 -2.62 -1.19
C THR A 43 -12.68 -2.37 -1.77
N ILE A 44 -13.72 -2.90 -1.13
CA ILE A 44 -15.11 -2.92 -1.63
C ILE A 44 -15.68 -1.52 -1.91
N GLU A 45 -15.05 -0.48 -1.39
CA GLU A 45 -15.46 0.91 -1.58
C GLU A 45 -15.23 1.49 -2.99
N THR A 46 -14.48 0.82 -3.86
CA THR A 46 -14.00 1.41 -5.12
C THR A 46 -14.89 1.20 -6.35
N GLY A 47 -16.13 0.71 -6.20
CA GLY A 47 -17.14 0.84 -7.24
C GLY A 47 -18.40 0.05 -7.00
N ARG A 48 -19.58 0.62 -7.35
CA ARG A 48 -20.95 0.06 -7.54
C ARG A 48 -21.47 -1.05 -6.59
N LEU A 49 -20.70 -1.53 -5.64
CA LEU A 49 -21.05 -2.53 -4.67
C LEU A 49 -21.43 -1.79 -3.41
N VAL A 50 -22.65 -2.09 -2.94
CA VAL A 50 -23.20 -1.59 -1.70
C VAL A 50 -22.25 -2.03 -0.58
N ILE A 51 -21.71 -1.06 0.18
CA ILE A 51 -21.04 -1.37 1.45
C ILE A 51 -22.10 -2.06 2.30
N PRO A 52 -21.90 -3.32 2.73
CA PRO A 52 -22.88 -3.97 3.59
C PRO A 52 -23.14 -3.10 4.82
N ASP A 53 -24.40 -2.90 5.17
CA ASP A 53 -24.75 -2.17 6.38
C ASP A 53 -24.00 -2.78 7.57
N GLY A 54 -23.24 -1.95 8.27
CA GLY A 54 -22.43 -2.36 9.43
C GLY A 54 -21.02 -2.87 9.12
N ASP A 55 -20.53 -2.85 7.87
CA ASP A 55 -19.12 -3.20 7.59
C ASP A 55 -18.15 -2.16 8.15
N ILE A 56 -18.43 -0.86 7.97
CA ILE A 56 -17.57 0.20 8.50
C ILE A 56 -17.80 0.31 10.02
N LEU A 57 -16.74 0.04 10.79
CA LEU A 57 -16.74 0.14 12.25
C LEU A 57 -16.38 1.56 12.70
N ASP A 58 -15.43 2.20 12.03
CA ASP A 58 -15.03 3.58 12.29
C ASP A 58 -14.41 4.23 11.03
N VAL A 59 -14.96 5.37 10.61
CA VAL A 59 -14.55 6.12 9.40
C VAL A 59 -13.25 6.92 9.55
N ASN A 60 -12.81 7.15 10.79
CA ASN A 60 -11.66 7.96 11.14
C ASN A 60 -10.49 7.17 11.73
N THR A 61 -10.68 5.86 11.92
CA THR A 61 -9.65 4.95 12.42
C THR A 61 -9.25 3.96 11.32
N PRO A 62 -7.96 3.78 11.03
CA PRO A 62 -7.53 2.78 10.07
C PRO A 62 -7.74 1.35 10.59
N PRO A 63 -7.79 0.34 9.72
CA PRO A 63 -7.67 -1.05 10.15
C PRO A 63 -6.41 -1.25 11.00
N THR A 64 -6.49 -2.15 11.99
CA THR A 64 -5.33 -2.50 12.82
C THR A 64 -4.14 -2.90 11.95
N GLY A 65 -2.97 -2.31 12.23
CA GLY A 65 -1.72 -2.56 11.50
C GLY A 65 -1.49 -1.64 10.29
N GLN A 66 -2.49 -0.88 9.83
CA GLN A 66 -2.29 0.08 8.74
C GLN A 66 -1.79 1.44 9.24
N PRO A 67 -0.82 2.08 8.57
CA PRO A 67 -0.25 3.36 8.99
C PRO A 67 -1.25 4.52 9.05
N GLY A 68 -2.30 4.50 8.24
CA GLY A 68 -3.30 5.57 8.22
C GLY A 68 -4.50 5.31 7.34
N LEU A 69 -5.22 6.37 6.98
CA LEU A 69 -6.49 6.28 6.24
C LEU A 69 -6.34 6.33 4.71
N SER A 70 -5.12 6.53 4.20
CA SER A 70 -4.88 6.66 2.77
C SER A 70 -3.44 6.26 2.43
N CYS A 71 -3.31 5.21 1.64
CA CYS A 71 -2.06 4.83 0.99
C CYS A 71 -2.02 5.49 -0.40
N GLN A 72 -0.89 6.10 -0.77
CA GLN A 72 -0.73 6.75 -2.08
C GLN A 72 0.41 6.16 -2.92
N TRP A 73 1.03 5.09 -2.47
CA TRP A 73 1.86 4.27 -3.32
C TRP A 73 0.97 3.44 -4.24
N VAL A 74 1.27 3.50 -5.53
CA VAL A 74 0.59 2.73 -6.56
C VAL A 74 1.63 2.02 -7.42
N PRO A 75 1.34 0.81 -7.92
CA PRO A 75 2.17 0.21 -8.94
C PRO A 75 2.05 0.99 -10.24
N ALA A 76 3.11 0.99 -11.05
CA ALA A 76 3.00 1.36 -12.45
C ALA A 76 2.18 0.31 -13.21
N ASN A 77 1.49 0.73 -14.28
CA ASN A 77 0.64 -0.15 -15.09
C ASN A 77 1.37 -1.36 -15.67
N ASP A 78 2.69 -1.27 -15.87
CA ASP A 78 3.56 -2.34 -16.36
C ASP A 78 4.07 -3.28 -15.26
N GLY A 79 3.74 -3.01 -13.99
CA GLY A 79 4.15 -3.81 -12.83
C GLY A 79 5.62 -3.67 -12.44
N THR A 80 6.39 -2.79 -13.09
CA THR A 80 7.86 -2.72 -12.91
C THR A 80 8.31 -1.91 -11.71
N ARG A 81 7.44 -1.06 -11.16
CA ARG A 81 7.79 -0.11 -10.09
C ARG A 81 6.59 0.30 -9.25
N ILE A 82 6.86 0.83 -8.07
CA ILE A 82 5.92 1.53 -7.20
C ILE A 82 6.25 3.03 -7.22
N GLU A 83 5.23 3.88 -7.35
CA GLU A 83 5.36 5.33 -7.43
C GLU A 83 4.25 6.07 -6.65
N TRP A 84 4.49 7.33 -6.30
CA TRP A 84 3.50 8.15 -5.61
C TRP A 84 2.43 8.62 -6.59
N ASN A 85 1.15 8.44 -6.25
CA ASN A 85 0.02 8.78 -7.13
C ASN A 85 -0.31 10.28 -7.23
N ARG A 86 0.36 11.14 -6.45
CA ARG A 86 0.25 12.61 -6.47
C ARG A 86 -1.13 13.18 -6.15
N ARG A 87 -2.04 12.40 -5.55
CA ARG A 87 -3.45 12.82 -5.39
C ARG A 87 -3.69 13.72 -4.18
N SER A 88 -3.03 13.47 -3.05
CA SER A 88 -3.29 14.24 -1.83
C SER A 88 -2.09 14.27 -0.88
N LYS A 89 -2.23 14.90 0.29
CA LYS A 89 -1.18 14.90 1.33
C LYS A 89 -0.88 13.47 1.76
N PHE A 90 0.37 13.06 1.67
CA PHE A 90 0.77 11.69 1.92
C PHE A 90 1.54 11.57 3.24
N ARG A 91 0.80 11.33 4.32
CA ARG A 91 1.39 11.03 5.63
C ARG A 91 1.83 9.57 5.70
N PHE A 92 2.86 9.30 6.50
CA PHE A 92 3.39 7.94 6.73
C PHE A 92 3.86 7.27 5.45
N ALA A 93 4.52 8.02 4.55
CA ALA A 93 4.89 7.52 3.23
C ALA A 93 5.86 6.33 3.34
N ASP A 94 6.85 6.40 4.23
CA ASP A 94 7.76 5.30 4.55
C ASP A 94 7.04 4.09 5.15
N GLU A 95 6.19 4.29 6.16
CA GLU A 95 5.43 3.20 6.78
C GLU A 95 4.46 2.54 5.79
N TRP A 96 3.84 3.31 4.89
CA TRP A 96 2.98 2.76 3.84
C TRP A 96 3.75 1.95 2.81
N LEU A 97 4.96 2.39 2.46
CA LEU A 97 5.80 1.65 1.52
C LEU A 97 6.20 0.31 2.13
N ALA A 98 6.64 0.32 3.40
CA ALA A 98 6.94 -0.88 4.16
C ALA A 98 5.71 -1.78 4.27
N TYR A 99 4.54 -1.22 4.60
CA TYR A 99 3.29 -1.98 4.68
C TYR A 99 2.97 -2.72 3.37
N ILE A 100 3.08 -2.07 2.20
CA ILE A 100 2.81 -2.74 0.93
C ILE A 100 3.79 -3.90 0.71
N ILE A 101 5.07 -3.67 0.97
CA ILE A 101 6.11 -4.67 0.79
C ILE A 101 5.84 -5.87 1.70
N ASP A 102 5.68 -5.62 2.99
CA ASP A 102 5.58 -6.63 4.04
C ASP A 102 4.23 -7.37 4.02
N HIS A 103 3.17 -6.75 3.50
CA HIS A 103 1.84 -7.39 3.51
C HIS A 103 1.49 -8.04 2.19
N PHE A 104 2.03 -7.56 1.05
CA PHE A 104 1.55 -7.97 -0.26
C PHE A 104 2.63 -8.50 -1.20
N LEU A 105 3.89 -8.10 -1.06
CA LEU A 105 4.86 -8.30 -2.14
C LEU A 105 6.03 -9.22 -1.79
N ALA A 106 6.54 -9.15 -0.56
CA ALA A 106 7.73 -9.89 -0.16
C ALA A 106 7.49 -11.42 -0.06
N PRO A 107 8.54 -12.26 -0.21
CA PRO A 107 8.53 -13.72 0.02
C PRO A 107 7.80 -14.22 1.28
N ASP A 108 7.82 -13.42 2.33
CA ASP A 108 7.25 -13.70 3.64
C ASP A 108 6.03 -12.83 3.96
N ALA A 109 5.40 -12.28 2.92
CA ALA A 109 4.28 -11.35 3.07
C ALA A 109 3.21 -11.87 4.04
N VAL A 110 2.72 -10.98 4.90
CA VAL A 110 1.71 -11.31 5.92
C VAL A 110 0.47 -11.93 5.30
N LEU A 111 0.02 -11.42 4.13
CA LEU A 111 -1.13 -11.98 3.43
C LEU A 111 -0.88 -13.42 2.96
N ALA A 112 0.31 -13.76 2.47
CA ALA A 112 0.63 -15.12 2.04
C ALA A 112 0.48 -16.11 3.19
N GLN A 113 0.97 -15.75 4.38
CA GLN A 113 0.83 -16.54 5.60
C GLN A 113 -0.65 -16.66 6.01
N GLU A 114 -1.39 -15.56 5.96
CA GLU A 114 -2.80 -15.54 6.32
C GLU A 114 -3.69 -16.35 5.37
N LEU A 115 -3.41 -16.36 4.07
CA LEU A 115 -4.14 -17.18 3.10
C LEU A 115 -3.97 -18.69 3.35
N SER A 116 -2.88 -19.11 4.01
CA SER A 116 -2.69 -20.51 4.43
C SER A 116 -3.59 -20.90 5.61
N ASN A 117 -4.03 -19.94 6.41
CA ASN A 117 -4.97 -20.13 7.51
C ASN A 117 -5.92 -18.93 7.62
N PRO A 118 -6.92 -18.83 6.71
CA PRO A 118 -7.77 -17.64 6.60
C PRO A 118 -8.50 -17.31 7.90
N VAL A 119 -8.60 -16.02 8.20
CA VAL A 119 -9.33 -15.54 9.38
C VAL A 119 -10.81 -15.48 9.07
N GLU A 120 -11.62 -16.12 9.91
CA GLU A 120 -13.09 -16.12 9.77
C GLU A 120 -13.64 -14.67 9.70
N GLY A 121 -14.55 -14.44 8.77
CA GLY A 121 -15.21 -13.14 8.58
C GLY A 121 -14.39 -12.11 7.77
N ARG A 122 -13.12 -12.38 7.43
CA ARG A 122 -12.35 -11.49 6.56
C ARG A 122 -12.75 -11.62 5.09
N TYR A 123 -12.70 -10.50 4.39
CA TYR A 123 -12.80 -10.45 2.94
C TYR A 123 -11.43 -10.61 2.30
N TYR A 124 -11.32 -11.61 1.42
CA TYR A 124 -10.17 -11.84 0.55
C TYR A 124 -10.59 -11.54 -0.89
N ALA A 125 -9.86 -10.64 -1.54
CA ALA A 125 -10.13 -10.30 -2.93
C ALA A 125 -9.81 -11.49 -3.85
N PRO A 126 -10.59 -11.73 -4.93
CA PRO A 126 -10.33 -12.82 -5.87
C PRO A 126 -8.92 -12.79 -6.47
N GLU A 127 -8.34 -11.61 -6.65
CA GLU A 127 -6.99 -11.42 -7.16
C GLU A 127 -5.91 -12.11 -6.32
N PHE A 128 -6.15 -12.33 -5.03
CA PHE A 128 -5.18 -12.99 -4.16
C PHE A 128 -4.87 -14.43 -4.55
N ALA A 129 -5.72 -15.06 -5.36
CA ALA A 129 -5.43 -16.37 -5.94
C ALA A 129 -4.22 -16.37 -6.89
N ASP A 130 -3.89 -15.20 -7.47
CA ASP A 130 -2.81 -15.04 -8.45
C ASP A 130 -1.59 -14.30 -7.87
N PHE A 131 -1.60 -13.92 -6.59
CA PHE A 131 -0.44 -13.24 -5.98
C PHE A 131 0.74 -14.20 -5.87
N THR A 132 1.94 -13.77 -6.29
CA THR A 132 3.15 -14.60 -6.26
C THR A 132 3.95 -14.41 -4.99
N PHE A 133 3.87 -13.24 -4.36
CA PHE A 133 4.58 -12.91 -3.12
C PHE A 133 6.08 -13.15 -3.23
N ASP A 134 6.71 -12.98 -4.39
CA ASP A 134 8.13 -13.34 -4.61
C ASP A 134 8.99 -12.12 -4.97
N HIS A 135 8.49 -10.93 -4.66
CA HIS A 135 9.09 -9.69 -5.12
C HIS A 135 10.16 -9.16 -4.18
N THR A 136 11.23 -8.67 -4.79
CA THR A 136 12.26 -7.86 -4.18
C THR A 136 12.18 -6.45 -4.75
N LEU A 137 12.10 -5.46 -3.85
CA LEU A 137 12.01 -4.05 -4.17
C LEU A 137 13.31 -3.33 -3.85
N ASN A 138 13.73 -2.46 -4.77
CA ASN A 138 14.92 -1.62 -4.61
C ASN A 138 14.73 -0.26 -5.28
N GLY A 139 15.26 0.79 -4.67
CA GLY A 139 15.27 2.12 -5.28
C GLY A 139 15.22 3.23 -4.24
N SER A 140 15.10 4.46 -4.72
CA SER A 140 14.96 5.63 -3.88
C SER A 140 13.93 6.59 -4.42
N VAL A 141 13.27 7.30 -3.50
CA VAL A 141 12.32 8.36 -3.81
C VAL A 141 12.76 9.60 -3.04
N ASP A 142 13.07 10.67 -3.78
CA ASP A 142 13.36 11.97 -3.21
C ASP A 142 12.08 12.55 -2.62
N ALA A 143 12.15 13.01 -1.38
CA ALA A 143 11.08 13.70 -0.70
C ALA A 143 11.52 15.12 -0.36
N TYR A 144 10.60 16.07 -0.57
CA TYR A 144 10.86 17.46 -0.26
C TYR A 144 9.62 18.16 0.28
N SER A 145 9.78 18.88 1.39
CA SER A 145 8.72 19.66 2.03
C SER A 145 8.60 21.05 1.44
N GLU A 146 7.46 21.70 1.65
CA GLU A 146 7.25 23.10 1.26
C GLU A 146 8.21 24.09 1.95
N PHE A 147 8.80 23.69 3.08
CA PHE A 147 9.78 24.48 3.83
C PHE A 147 11.23 24.21 3.41
N GLY A 148 11.43 23.39 2.38
CA GLY A 148 12.75 23.13 1.78
C GLY A 148 13.54 22.01 2.42
N GLU A 149 12.97 21.29 3.39
CA GLU A 149 13.59 20.06 3.92
C GLU A 149 13.60 18.98 2.85
N ARG A 150 14.67 18.19 2.81
CA ARG A 150 14.86 17.12 1.83
C ARG A 150 15.36 15.87 2.52
N TRP A 151 14.83 14.74 2.08
CA TRP A 151 15.27 13.42 2.50
C TRP A 151 14.97 12.42 1.40
N GLN A 152 15.50 11.21 1.52
CA GLN A 152 15.19 10.10 0.62
C GLN A 152 14.49 8.98 1.38
N LEU A 153 13.46 8.42 0.77
CA LEU A 153 12.98 7.09 1.10
C LEU A 153 13.79 6.10 0.27
N VAL A 154 14.55 5.25 0.93
CA VAL A 154 15.40 4.25 0.27
C VAL A 154 14.88 2.86 0.59
N VAL A 155 14.65 2.07 -0.45
CA VAL A 155 14.32 0.65 -0.35
C VAL A 155 15.51 -0.17 -0.82
N ASN A 156 15.99 -1.06 0.04
CA ASN A 156 17.07 -1.99 -0.26
C ASN A 156 16.66 -3.40 0.17
N GLY A 157 16.46 -4.29 -0.79
CA GLY A 157 16.07 -5.67 -0.52
C GLY A 157 14.83 -5.75 0.38
N ASN A 158 13.76 -5.02 0.02
CA ASN A 158 12.50 -4.88 0.77
C ASN A 158 12.56 -4.02 2.05
N ALA A 159 13.74 -3.70 2.59
CA ALA A 159 13.85 -2.84 3.76
C ALA A 159 13.71 -1.36 3.40
N VAL A 160 12.77 -0.65 4.04
CA VAL A 160 12.55 0.78 3.88
C VAL A 160 13.32 1.57 4.93
N SER A 161 13.99 2.64 4.51
CA SER A 161 14.72 3.55 5.40
C SER A 161 14.60 5.00 4.95
N LEU A 162 14.70 5.93 5.90
CA LEU A 162 14.80 7.37 5.64
C LEU A 162 16.25 7.81 5.73
N GLN A 163 16.73 8.56 4.73
CA GLN A 163 18.09 9.10 4.70
C GLN A 163 18.02 10.63 4.53
N GLY A 164 18.75 11.36 5.38
CA GLY A 164 18.90 12.80 5.23
C GLY A 164 19.74 13.14 4.01
N VAL A 165 19.38 14.20 3.29
CA VAL A 165 20.10 14.72 2.12
C VAL A 165 20.81 16.02 2.47
#